data_AF-A0A178LJG3-F1
#
_entry.id   AF-A0A178LJG3-F1
#
_cell.length_a   1.000
_cell.length_b   1.000
_cell.length_c   1.000
_cell.angle_alpha   90.00
_cell.angle_beta   90.00
_cell.angle_gamma   90.00
#
_symmetry.space_group_name_H-M   'P 1'
#
loop_
_entity.id
_entity.type
_entity.pdbx_description
1 polymer ?
#
loop_
_entity_poly.entity_id
_entity_poly.type
_entity_poly.pdbx_seq_one_letter_code
_entity_poly.pdbx_strand_id
1 'polypeptide(L)'
;MKALLKAAAPFLILLACLALAGLALHAYRTTAYDEGFSMAKTQGEAALDRLKAQYAQERQAQAEAGKAAAERAAQALATEVQRGNELALALDAKKTELRTTTERLTGEVARVTTLYRRARDAQPEPLPAAVFTLGYGRLWNEALGLTTSGSGAGLSASAASGRADAQASGTATPDDLASTLTPALLLTNHIRNSAQASACRAQLNALIDYWTKPNGRH
;
A
#
# COMPACT_ATOMS: atom_id res chain seq x y z
N MET A 1 1.71 -41.68 110.12
CA MET A 1 1.54 -41.65 108.65
C MET A 1 0.12 -41.32 108.16
N LYS A 2 -0.96 -41.81 108.79
CA LYS A 2 -2.35 -41.58 108.32
C LYS A 2 -2.89 -40.14 108.47
N ALA A 3 -2.36 -39.32 109.41
CA ALA A 3 -2.83 -37.96 109.64
C ALA A 3 -2.25 -36.92 108.64
N LEU A 4 -0.99 -37.09 108.23
CA LEU A 4 -0.33 -36.26 107.21
C LEU A 4 -0.95 -36.46 105.81
N LEU A 5 -1.38 -37.68 105.48
CA LEU A 5 -2.09 -37.96 104.22
C LEU A 5 -3.46 -37.27 104.14
N LYS A 6 -4.19 -37.12 105.26
CA LYS A 6 -5.51 -36.46 105.28
C LYS A 6 -5.40 -34.94 105.11
N ALA A 7 -4.33 -34.31 105.61
CA ALA A 7 -4.08 -32.89 105.45
C ALA A 7 -3.59 -32.53 104.03
N ALA A 8 -2.88 -33.45 103.35
CA ALA A 8 -2.39 -33.25 101.98
C ALA A 8 -3.42 -33.59 100.88
N ALA A 9 -4.48 -34.36 101.22
CA ALA A 9 -5.54 -34.76 100.30
C ALA A 9 -6.20 -33.59 99.52
N PRO A 10 -6.63 -32.46 100.13
CA PRO A 10 -7.24 -31.37 99.38
C PRO A 10 -6.25 -30.70 98.42
N PHE A 11 -4.97 -30.62 98.79
CA PHE A 11 -3.92 -30.08 97.91
C PHE A 11 -3.66 -31.00 96.72
N LEU A 12 -3.63 -32.31 96.93
CA LEU A 12 -3.46 -33.30 95.85
C LEU A 12 -4.66 -33.31 94.88
N ILE A 13 -5.89 -33.14 95.39
CA ILE A 13 -7.09 -33.01 94.55
C ILE A 13 -7.02 -31.74 93.71
N LEU A 14 -6.62 -30.61 94.31
CA LEU A 14 -6.49 -29.34 93.59
C LEU A 14 -5.40 -29.40 92.51
N LEU A 15 -4.28 -30.05 92.80
CA LEU A 15 -3.19 -30.30 91.84
C LEU A 15 -3.65 -31.21 90.69
N ALA A 16 -4.45 -32.25 90.98
CA ALA A 16 -5.05 -33.11 89.96
C ALA A 16 -6.06 -32.34 89.08
N CYS A 17 -6.89 -31.47 89.65
CA CYS A 17 -7.80 -30.61 88.89
C CYS A 17 -7.06 -29.62 87.99
N LEU A 18 -5.97 -29.01 88.45
CA LEU A 18 -5.14 -28.12 87.63
C LEU A 18 -4.42 -28.87 86.52
N ALA A 19 -3.94 -30.09 86.78
CA ALA A 19 -3.34 -30.95 85.76
C ALA A 19 -4.37 -31.35 84.68
N LEU A 20 -5.59 -31.72 85.09
CA LEU A 20 -6.69 -32.02 84.16
C LEU A 20 -7.11 -30.80 83.34
N ALA A 21 -7.22 -29.63 83.98
CA ALA A 21 -7.53 -28.37 83.30
C ALA A 21 -6.43 -27.99 82.29
N GLY A 22 -5.16 -28.17 82.65
CA GLY A 22 -4.01 -27.95 81.76
C GLY A 22 -4.00 -28.91 80.56
N LEU A 23 -4.28 -30.20 80.77
CA LEU A 23 -4.39 -31.19 79.71
C LEU A 23 -5.58 -30.90 78.78
N ALA A 24 -6.73 -30.50 79.33
CA ALA A 24 -7.90 -30.09 78.56
C ALA A 24 -7.61 -28.85 77.70
N LEU A 25 -6.93 -27.84 78.26
CA LEU A 25 -6.54 -26.63 77.52
C LEU A 25 -5.52 -26.93 76.41
N HIS A 26 -4.58 -27.83 76.67
CA HIS A 26 -3.58 -28.25 75.68
C HIS A 26 -4.24 -29.02 74.53
N ALA A 27 -5.09 -30.00 74.85
CA ALA A 27 -5.86 -30.76 73.86
C ALA A 27 -6.78 -29.84 73.03
N TYR A 28 -7.46 -28.90 73.67
CA TYR A 28 -8.32 -27.92 72.97
C TYR A 28 -7.51 -27.04 72.02
N ARG A 29 -6.33 -26.56 72.43
CA ARG A 29 -5.45 -25.80 71.52
C ARG A 29 -5.02 -26.65 70.33
N THR A 30 -4.55 -27.87 70.54
CA THR A 30 -4.07 -28.72 69.43
C THR A 30 -5.18 -29.01 68.42
N THR A 31 -6.38 -29.37 68.87
CA THR A 31 -7.50 -29.66 67.97
C THR A 31 -7.94 -28.41 67.20
N ALA A 32 -8.03 -27.26 67.88
CA ALA A 32 -8.39 -26.00 67.21
C ALA A 32 -7.33 -25.54 66.20
N TYR A 33 -6.03 -25.78 66.47
CA TYR A 33 -4.95 -25.49 65.52
C TYR A 33 -5.00 -26.41 64.31
N ASP A 34 -5.18 -27.72 64.49
CA ASP A 34 -5.23 -28.68 63.39
C ASP A 34 -6.45 -28.46 62.48
N GLU A 35 -7.61 -28.19 63.09
CA GLU A 35 -8.84 -27.86 62.34
C GLU A 35 -8.69 -26.55 61.57
N GLY A 36 -8.17 -25.51 62.22
CA GLY A 36 -7.89 -24.22 61.59
C GLY A 36 -6.87 -24.32 60.45
N PHE A 37 -5.80 -25.10 60.63
CA PHE A 37 -4.77 -25.34 59.61
C PHE A 37 -5.33 -26.14 58.43
N SER A 38 -6.10 -27.20 58.69
CA SER A 38 -6.76 -28.00 57.66
C SER A 38 -7.76 -27.17 56.84
N MET A 39 -8.57 -26.35 57.52
CA MET A 39 -9.50 -25.44 56.85
C MET A 39 -8.77 -24.38 56.02
N ALA A 40 -7.70 -23.76 56.55
CA ALA A 40 -6.90 -22.80 55.82
C ALA A 40 -6.22 -23.43 54.59
N LYS A 41 -5.72 -24.68 54.72
CA LYS A 41 -5.10 -25.42 53.63
C LYS A 41 -6.11 -25.73 52.51
N THR A 42 -7.29 -26.25 52.86
CA THR A 42 -8.33 -26.57 51.87
C THR A 42 -8.86 -25.33 51.17
N GLN A 43 -9.06 -24.22 51.89
CA GLN A 43 -9.45 -22.94 51.29
C GLN A 43 -8.34 -22.38 50.38
N GLY A 44 -7.07 -22.52 50.78
CA GLY A 44 -5.91 -22.12 49.98
C GLY A 44 -5.79 -22.92 48.69
N GLU A 45 -5.93 -24.24 48.75
CA GLU A 45 -5.94 -25.13 47.58
C GLU A 45 -7.11 -24.80 46.65
N ALA A 46 -8.32 -24.62 47.18
CA ALA A 46 -9.48 -24.22 46.39
C ALA A 46 -9.32 -22.84 45.73
N ALA A 47 -8.70 -21.87 46.41
CA ALA A 47 -8.40 -20.55 45.85
C ALA A 47 -7.35 -20.65 44.73
N LEU A 48 -6.31 -21.46 44.93
CA LEU A 48 -5.27 -21.69 43.93
C LEU A 48 -5.84 -22.35 42.67
N ASP A 49 -6.69 -23.36 42.82
CA ASP A 49 -7.29 -24.06 41.69
C ASP A 49 -8.26 -23.16 40.91
N ARG A 50 -9.03 -22.31 41.60
CA ARG A 50 -9.85 -21.26 40.96
C ARG A 50 -8.98 -20.28 40.17
N LEU A 51 -7.88 -19.82 40.75
CA LEU A 51 -6.97 -18.89 40.08
C LEU A 51 -6.33 -19.53 38.83
N LYS A 52 -5.89 -20.79 38.92
CA LYS A 52 -5.36 -21.53 37.77
C LYS A 52 -6.41 -21.71 36.67
N ALA A 53 -7.65 -22.03 37.04
CA ALA A 53 -8.75 -22.17 36.08
C ALA A 53 -9.07 -20.85 35.37
N GLN A 54 -9.15 -19.74 36.12
CA GLN A 54 -9.34 -18.40 35.55
C GLN A 54 -8.20 -18.03 34.60
N TYR A 55 -6.96 -18.23 35.02
CA TYR A 55 -5.80 -17.94 34.19
C TYR A 55 -5.76 -18.80 32.91
N ALA A 56 -6.12 -20.08 33.01
CA ALA A 56 -6.23 -20.95 31.84
C ALA A 56 -7.30 -20.47 30.86
N GLN A 57 -8.49 -20.07 31.36
CA GLN A 57 -9.56 -19.51 30.54
C GLN A 57 -9.15 -18.20 29.88
N GLU A 58 -8.54 -17.27 30.62
CA GLU A 58 -8.04 -16.00 30.09
C GLU A 58 -6.99 -16.23 29.01
N ARG A 59 -6.02 -17.12 29.24
CA ARG A 59 -5.01 -17.47 28.25
C ARG A 59 -5.61 -18.09 27.00
N GLN A 60 -6.61 -18.95 27.15
CA GLN A 60 -7.31 -19.53 26.02
C GLN A 60 -8.07 -18.47 25.23
N ALA A 61 -8.84 -17.60 25.89
CA ALA A 61 -9.56 -16.51 25.25
C ALA A 61 -8.61 -15.54 24.52
N GLN A 62 -7.46 -15.21 25.12
CA GLN A 62 -6.43 -14.39 24.47
C GLN A 62 -5.82 -15.08 23.25
N ALA A 63 -5.56 -16.39 23.32
CA ALA A 63 -5.03 -17.16 22.19
C ALA A 63 -6.05 -17.24 21.03
N GLU A 64 -7.32 -17.46 21.33
CA GLU A 64 -8.40 -17.49 20.35
C GLU A 64 -8.62 -16.12 19.71
N ALA A 65 -8.64 -15.05 20.51
CA ALA A 65 -8.72 -13.68 20.01
C ALA A 65 -7.51 -13.32 19.14
N GLY A 66 -6.30 -13.71 19.55
CA GLY A 66 -5.07 -13.52 18.79
C GLY A 66 -5.09 -14.26 17.45
N LYS A 67 -5.56 -15.50 17.43
CA LYS A 67 -5.72 -16.29 16.20
C LYS A 67 -6.73 -15.64 15.26
N ALA A 68 -7.90 -15.25 15.76
CA ALA A 68 -8.93 -14.60 14.94
C ALA A 68 -8.46 -13.25 14.39
N ALA A 69 -7.68 -12.49 15.15
CA ALA A 69 -7.08 -11.24 14.69
C ALA A 69 -6.02 -11.48 13.61
N ALA A 70 -5.16 -12.50 13.79
CA ALA A 70 -4.14 -12.88 12.82
C ALA A 70 -4.77 -13.37 11.51
N GLU A 71 -5.82 -14.18 11.57
CA GLU A 71 -6.56 -14.65 10.39
C GLU A 71 -7.20 -13.48 9.63
N ARG A 72 -7.83 -12.54 10.33
CA ARG A 72 -8.39 -11.32 9.71
C ARG A 72 -7.30 -10.46 9.06
N ALA A 73 -6.17 -10.27 9.73
CA ALA A 73 -5.04 -9.52 9.17
C ALA A 73 -4.45 -10.22 7.93
N ALA A 74 -4.33 -11.55 7.96
CA ALA A 74 -3.86 -12.33 6.83
C ALA A 74 -4.81 -12.26 5.62
N GLN A 75 -6.13 -12.34 5.86
CA GLN A 75 -7.14 -12.18 4.81
C GLN A 75 -7.12 -10.78 4.19
N ALA A 76 -7.02 -9.74 5.03
CA ALA A 76 -6.90 -8.36 4.56
C ALA A 76 -5.63 -8.19 3.71
N LEU A 77 -4.49 -8.68 4.18
CA LEU A 77 -3.24 -8.65 3.44
C LEU A 77 -3.33 -9.40 2.10
N ALA A 78 -3.91 -10.60 2.08
CA ALA A 78 -4.08 -11.39 0.87
C ALA A 78 -4.95 -10.65 -0.17
N THR A 79 -6.01 -9.99 0.28
CA THR A 79 -6.89 -9.17 -0.57
C THR A 79 -6.13 -7.99 -1.19
N GLU A 80 -5.33 -7.27 -0.39
CA GLU A 80 -4.52 -6.16 -0.88
C GLU A 80 -3.44 -6.62 -1.86
N VAL A 81 -2.79 -7.75 -1.59
CA VAL A 81 -1.80 -8.35 -2.50
C VAL A 81 -2.46 -8.75 -3.82
N GLN A 82 -3.62 -9.41 -3.78
CA GLN A 82 -4.35 -9.78 -4.99
C GLN A 82 -4.72 -8.55 -5.81
N ARG A 83 -5.28 -7.52 -5.18
CA ARG A 83 -5.61 -6.25 -5.84
C ARG A 83 -4.39 -5.60 -6.47
N GLY A 84 -3.27 -5.55 -5.75
CA GLY A 84 -2.00 -5.02 -6.26
C GLY A 84 -1.52 -5.78 -7.49
N ASN A 85 -1.60 -7.12 -7.47
CA ASN A 85 -1.22 -7.97 -8.58
C ASN A 85 -2.12 -7.76 -9.81
N GLU A 86 -3.44 -7.66 -9.62
CA GLU A 86 -4.40 -7.40 -10.71
C GLU A 86 -4.13 -6.05 -11.38
N LEU A 87 -3.88 -5.00 -10.59
CA LEU A 87 -3.55 -3.67 -11.11
C LEU A 87 -2.19 -3.65 -11.83
N ALA A 88 -1.20 -4.38 -11.31
CA ALA A 88 0.10 -4.52 -11.95
C ALA A 88 -0.01 -5.20 -13.33
N LEU A 89 -0.79 -6.28 -13.42
CA LEU A 89 -1.06 -6.97 -14.69
C LEU A 89 -1.80 -6.06 -15.68
N ALA A 90 -2.81 -5.32 -15.22
CA ALA A 90 -3.55 -4.38 -16.06
C ALA A 90 -2.64 -3.25 -16.59
N LEU A 91 -1.74 -2.73 -15.76
CA LEU A 91 -0.78 -1.71 -16.16
C LEU A 91 0.23 -2.25 -17.19
N ASP A 92 0.72 -3.48 -17.01
CA ASP A 92 1.63 -4.11 -17.97
C ASP A 92 0.96 -4.32 -19.33
N ALA A 93 -0.26 -4.88 -19.34
CA ALA A 93 -1.05 -5.05 -20.56
C ALA A 93 -1.25 -3.71 -21.29
N LYS A 94 -1.55 -2.63 -20.56
CA LYS A 94 -1.70 -1.29 -21.13
C LYS A 94 -0.38 -0.74 -21.70
N LYS A 95 0.76 -1.00 -21.06
CA LYS A 95 2.07 -0.62 -21.60
C LYS A 95 2.36 -1.36 -22.91
N THR A 96 2.07 -2.66 -22.98
CA THR A 96 2.23 -3.46 -24.19
C THR A 96 1.34 -2.93 -25.32
N GLU A 97 0.06 -2.66 -25.05
CA GLU A 97 -0.89 -2.08 -26.01
C GLU A 97 -0.40 -0.74 -26.57
N LEU A 98 0.08 0.15 -25.70
CA LEU A 98 0.64 1.45 -26.10
C LEU A 98 1.89 1.30 -26.96
N ARG A 99 2.79 0.38 -26.61
CA ARG A 99 3.99 0.09 -27.42
C ARG A 99 3.62 -0.40 -28.81
N THR A 100 2.77 -1.43 -28.92
CA THR A 100 2.33 -1.98 -30.21
C THR A 100 1.61 -0.93 -31.05
N THR A 101 0.78 -0.09 -30.44
CA THR A 101 0.11 1.01 -31.13
C THR A 101 1.11 2.03 -31.65
N THR A 102 2.10 2.41 -30.83
CA THR A 102 3.13 3.39 -31.21
C THR A 102 3.99 2.87 -32.35
N GLU A 103 4.42 1.61 -32.30
CA GLU A 103 5.20 0.94 -33.35
C GLU A 103 4.42 0.90 -34.68
N ARG A 104 3.15 0.47 -34.64
CA ARG A 104 2.28 0.47 -35.82
C ARG A 104 2.12 1.87 -36.42
N LEU A 105 1.79 2.87 -35.60
CA LEU A 105 1.59 4.24 -36.06
C LEU A 105 2.88 4.83 -36.65
N THR A 106 4.02 4.57 -36.02
CA THR A 106 5.33 5.02 -36.51
C THR A 106 5.64 4.41 -37.88
N GLY A 107 5.36 3.12 -38.07
CA GLY A 107 5.52 2.44 -39.36
C GLY A 107 4.59 2.97 -40.46
N GLU A 108 3.43 3.52 -40.09
CA GLU A 108 2.48 4.09 -41.04
C GLU A 108 2.78 5.54 -41.45
N VAL A 109 3.68 6.25 -40.75
CA VAL A 109 3.98 7.67 -41.01
C VAL A 109 4.35 7.88 -42.48
N ALA A 110 5.34 7.14 -42.99
CA ALA A 110 5.79 7.30 -44.37
C ALA A 110 4.64 7.08 -45.38
N ARG A 111 3.77 6.10 -45.13
CA ARG A 111 2.61 5.79 -45.98
C ARG A 111 1.63 6.96 -46.08
N VAL A 112 1.41 7.68 -44.97
CA VAL A 112 0.42 8.78 -44.92
C VAL A 112 1.01 10.17 -45.21
N THR A 113 2.34 10.29 -45.32
CA THR A 113 3.00 11.58 -45.58
C THR A 113 3.74 11.67 -46.91
N THR A 114 3.65 10.65 -47.78
CA THR A 114 4.36 10.62 -49.07
C THR A 114 3.44 10.66 -50.28
N LEU A 115 2.33 9.94 -50.24
CA LEU A 115 1.40 9.81 -51.38
C LEU A 115 -0.02 10.17 -50.94
N TYR A 116 -0.79 10.76 -51.86
CA TYR A 116 -2.23 10.96 -51.70
C TYR A 116 -2.98 10.58 -52.98
N ARG A 117 -4.30 10.41 -52.88
CA ARG A 117 -5.19 10.22 -54.02
C ARG A 117 -6.29 11.27 -53.95
N ARG A 118 -6.63 11.87 -55.08
CA ARG A 118 -7.69 12.90 -55.16
C ARG A 118 -9.10 12.32 -55.07
N ALA A 119 -9.26 11.07 -55.51
CA ALA A 119 -10.50 10.31 -55.47
C ALA A 119 -10.20 8.85 -55.14
N ARG A 120 -11.21 8.08 -54.73
CA ARG A 120 -11.06 6.69 -54.27
C ARG A 120 -10.48 5.75 -55.35
N ASP A 121 -10.81 6.03 -56.59
CA ASP A 121 -10.43 5.30 -57.81
C ASP A 121 -9.24 5.92 -58.55
N ALA A 122 -8.74 7.08 -58.10
CA ALA A 122 -7.57 7.73 -58.68
C ALA A 122 -6.25 7.00 -58.33
N GLN A 123 -5.24 7.15 -59.18
CA GLN A 123 -3.89 6.68 -58.87
C GLN A 123 -3.25 7.51 -57.74
N PRO A 124 -2.36 6.92 -56.90
CA PRO A 124 -1.58 7.69 -55.94
C PRO A 124 -0.66 8.67 -56.67
N GLU A 125 -0.62 9.91 -56.20
CA GLU A 125 0.34 10.93 -56.62
C GLU A 125 1.10 11.48 -55.40
N PRO A 126 2.31 12.04 -55.59
CA PRO A 126 3.09 12.62 -54.51
C PRO A 126 2.30 13.68 -53.74
N LEU A 127 2.40 13.63 -52.41
CA LEU A 127 1.80 14.65 -51.55
C LEU A 127 2.40 16.03 -51.87
N PRO A 128 1.60 17.08 -52.07
CA PRO A 128 2.12 18.43 -52.26
C PRO A 128 3.00 18.85 -51.09
N ALA A 129 4.09 19.58 -51.40
CA ALA A 129 5.02 20.03 -50.36
C ALA A 129 4.31 20.96 -49.36
N ALA A 130 4.21 20.51 -48.11
CA ALA A 130 3.79 21.38 -47.02
C ALA A 130 4.94 22.35 -46.67
N VAL A 131 4.60 23.62 -46.47
CA VAL A 131 5.53 24.65 -46.00
C VAL A 131 5.11 25.09 -44.61
N PHE A 132 6.01 24.93 -43.65
CA PHE A 132 5.86 25.45 -42.30
C PHE A 132 6.87 26.57 -42.09
N THR A 133 6.59 27.51 -41.20
CA THR A 133 7.51 28.60 -40.90
C THR A 133 8.38 28.28 -39.69
N LEU A 134 9.42 29.09 -39.43
CA LEU A 134 10.21 29.02 -38.19
C LEU A 134 9.35 29.33 -36.96
N GLY A 135 8.45 30.32 -37.08
CA GLY A 135 7.51 30.69 -36.02
C GLY A 135 6.57 29.55 -35.64
N TYR A 136 6.14 28.73 -36.61
CA TYR A 136 5.37 27.51 -36.33
C TYR A 136 6.14 26.56 -35.39
N GLY A 137 7.40 26.26 -35.73
CA GLY A 137 8.24 25.38 -34.90
C GLY A 137 8.50 25.96 -33.51
N ARG A 138 8.67 27.28 -33.41
CA ARG A 138 8.84 27.98 -32.13
C ARG A 138 7.60 27.85 -31.25
N LEU A 139 6.42 28.22 -31.75
CA LEU A 139 5.17 28.10 -30.98
C LEU A 139 4.87 26.65 -30.59
N TRP A 140 5.16 25.69 -31.47
CA TRP A 140 5.02 24.26 -31.16
C TRP A 140 5.88 23.85 -29.96
N ASN A 141 7.15 24.24 -29.96
CA ASN A 141 8.06 23.93 -28.86
C ASN A 141 7.66 24.67 -27.57
N GLU A 142 7.25 25.93 -27.67
CA GLU A 142 6.72 26.71 -26.55
C GLU A 142 5.50 26.05 -25.92
N ALA A 143 4.57 25.53 -26.73
CA ALA A 143 3.40 24.78 -26.26
C ALA A 143 3.78 23.46 -25.57
N LEU A 144 4.92 22.87 -25.91
CA LEU A 144 5.50 21.71 -25.20
C LEU A 144 6.27 22.11 -23.93
N GLY A 145 6.32 23.41 -23.58
CA GLY A 145 7.10 23.93 -22.46
C GLY A 145 8.62 23.94 -22.72
N LEU A 146 9.03 23.86 -23.99
CA LEU A 146 10.42 23.79 -24.40
C LEU A 146 10.89 25.18 -24.83
N THR A 147 11.54 25.90 -23.92
CA THR A 147 12.03 27.28 -24.17
C THR A 147 13.44 27.32 -24.75
N THR A 148 14.15 26.18 -24.81
CA THR A 148 15.49 26.05 -25.39
C THR A 148 15.58 24.92 -26.41
N SER A 149 16.20 25.21 -27.56
CA SER A 149 16.51 24.22 -28.60
C SER A 149 17.48 23.17 -28.04
N GLY A 150 17.08 21.89 -28.02
CA GLY A 150 17.95 20.79 -27.59
C GLY A 150 17.27 19.63 -26.86
N SER A 151 16.01 19.76 -26.44
CA SER A 151 15.28 18.61 -25.91
C SER A 151 14.89 17.66 -27.05
N GLY A 152 15.12 16.36 -26.88
CA GLY A 152 14.68 15.34 -27.85
C GLY A 152 13.16 15.27 -28.02
N ALA A 153 12.39 16.02 -27.21
CA ALA A 153 10.93 16.10 -27.23
C ALA A 153 10.38 17.13 -28.23
N GLY A 154 11.16 18.14 -28.60
CA GLY A 154 10.73 19.23 -29.49
C GLY A 154 10.87 18.91 -30.98
N LEU A 155 10.41 19.85 -31.81
CA LEU A 155 10.72 19.91 -33.24
C LEU A 155 12.05 20.67 -33.43
N SER A 156 12.93 20.11 -34.26
CA SER A 156 14.11 20.82 -34.74
C SER A 156 13.75 21.53 -36.05
N ALA A 157 13.53 22.84 -35.97
CA ALA A 157 13.26 23.69 -37.12
C ALA A 157 14.52 24.53 -37.45
N SER A 158 14.88 24.59 -38.72
CA SER A 158 15.92 25.48 -39.23
C SER A 158 15.45 26.08 -40.55
N ALA A 159 16.01 27.21 -40.98
CA ALA A 159 15.64 27.83 -42.25
C ALA A 159 15.95 26.87 -43.41
N ALA A 160 15.00 26.65 -44.30
CA ALA A 160 15.19 25.81 -45.48
C ALA A 160 16.11 26.52 -46.49
N SER A 161 17.17 25.84 -46.96
CA SER A 161 18.05 26.37 -48.00
C SER A 161 17.35 26.39 -49.37
N GLY A 162 17.52 27.46 -50.15
CA GLY A 162 17.06 27.55 -51.54
C GLY A 162 15.61 27.99 -51.78
N ARG A 163 14.88 28.48 -50.76
CA ARG A 163 13.55 29.13 -50.94
C ARG A 163 13.58 30.66 -50.75
N ALA A 164 14.77 31.25 -50.70
CA ALA A 164 15.01 32.67 -50.45
C ALA A 164 15.15 33.51 -51.72
N ASP A 165 14.53 33.11 -52.84
CA ASP A 165 14.72 33.78 -54.14
C ASP A 165 13.68 34.88 -54.45
N ALA A 166 12.86 35.29 -53.47
CA ALA A 166 12.01 36.47 -53.62
C ALA A 166 12.55 37.62 -52.75
N GLN A 167 12.94 38.71 -53.42
CA GLN A 167 13.34 39.98 -52.80
C GLN A 167 12.23 40.44 -51.83
N ALA A 168 12.52 40.43 -50.54
CA ALA A 168 11.54 40.79 -49.50
C ALA A 168 11.12 42.25 -49.65
N SER A 169 9.88 42.49 -50.08
CA SER A 169 9.22 43.79 -49.95
C SER A 169 8.50 43.81 -48.61
N GLY A 170 9.19 44.20 -47.54
CA GLY A 170 8.62 44.33 -46.18
C GLY A 170 9.56 43.92 -45.06
N THR A 171 9.22 44.29 -43.82
CA THR A 171 9.89 43.88 -42.57
C THR A 171 9.61 42.41 -42.26
N ALA A 172 10.12 41.48 -43.07
CA ALA A 172 9.94 40.05 -42.84
C ALA A 172 10.59 39.66 -41.50
N THR A 173 9.81 39.06 -40.59
CA THR A 173 10.34 38.57 -39.33
C THR A 173 11.05 37.23 -39.57
N PRO A 174 12.07 36.86 -38.76
CA PRO A 174 12.70 35.53 -38.88
C PRO A 174 11.69 34.38 -38.77
N ASP A 175 10.59 34.59 -38.04
CA ASP A 175 9.52 33.61 -37.84
C ASP A 175 8.74 33.30 -39.13
N ASP A 176 8.76 34.18 -40.13
CA ASP A 176 8.05 34.00 -41.41
C ASP A 176 8.83 33.12 -42.40
N LEU A 177 10.10 32.83 -42.12
CA LEU A 177 10.95 32.03 -43.00
C LEU A 177 10.48 30.57 -43.06
N ALA A 178 10.51 29.99 -44.25
CA ALA A 178 10.22 28.58 -44.45
C ALA A 178 11.22 27.71 -43.65
N SER A 179 10.69 26.73 -42.92
CA SER A 179 11.47 25.82 -42.10
C SER A 179 11.71 24.47 -42.79
N THR A 180 12.65 23.71 -42.24
CA THR A 180 12.94 22.31 -42.59
C THR A 180 11.89 21.31 -42.08
N LEU A 181 10.82 21.78 -41.43
CA LEU A 181 9.78 20.91 -40.89
C LEU A 181 9.00 20.21 -42.01
N THR A 182 8.64 18.95 -41.76
CA THR A 182 7.85 18.14 -42.68
C THR A 182 6.65 17.52 -41.96
N PRO A 183 5.56 17.18 -42.67
CA PRO A 183 4.42 16.49 -42.06
C PRO A 183 4.83 15.19 -41.35
N ALA A 184 5.84 14.47 -41.87
CA ALA A 184 6.39 13.26 -41.25
C ALA A 184 7.03 13.53 -39.89
N LEU A 185 7.81 14.62 -39.77
CA LEU A 185 8.45 15.01 -38.52
C LEU A 185 7.40 15.42 -37.47
N LEU A 186 6.39 16.20 -37.88
CA LEU A 186 5.28 16.60 -37.01
C LEU A 186 4.51 15.39 -36.50
N LEU A 187 4.10 14.48 -37.39
CA LEU A 187 3.33 13.30 -37.01
C LEU A 187 4.13 12.35 -36.12
N THR A 188 5.42 12.16 -36.41
CA THR A 188 6.33 11.35 -35.56
C THR A 188 6.46 11.95 -34.16
N ASN A 189 6.65 13.28 -34.08
CA ASN A 189 6.71 13.99 -32.81
C ASN A 189 5.40 13.81 -32.01
N HIS A 190 4.25 13.98 -32.69
CA HIS A 190 2.94 13.82 -32.08
C HIS A 190 2.69 12.39 -31.57
N ILE A 191 3.02 11.36 -32.35
CA ILE A 191 2.88 9.95 -31.95
C ILE A 191 3.70 9.70 -30.67
N ARG A 192 4.97 10.12 -30.64
CA ARG A 192 5.85 9.95 -29.48
C ARG A 192 5.33 10.66 -28.24
N ASN A 193 4.92 11.93 -28.38
CA ASN A 193 4.41 12.72 -27.25
C ASN A 193 3.07 12.16 -26.73
N SER A 194 2.20 11.71 -27.64
CA SER A 194 0.93 11.08 -27.29
C SER A 194 1.12 9.74 -26.57
N ALA A 195 2.14 8.95 -26.96
CA ALA A 195 2.51 7.72 -26.27
C ALA A 195 2.97 8.00 -24.84
N GLN A 196 3.83 9.00 -24.64
CA GLN A 196 4.29 9.43 -23.30
C GLN A 196 3.14 9.92 -22.43
N ALA A 197 2.28 10.79 -22.97
CA ALA A 197 1.11 11.30 -22.26
C ALA A 197 0.14 10.18 -21.88
N SER A 198 -0.10 9.22 -22.78
CA SER A 198 -0.96 8.07 -22.52
C SER A 198 -0.38 7.13 -21.47
N ALA A 199 0.94 6.91 -21.47
CA ALA A 199 1.62 6.12 -20.45
C ALA A 199 1.53 6.77 -19.06
N CYS A 200 1.74 8.09 -18.98
CA CYS A 200 1.57 8.85 -17.74
C CYS A 200 0.14 8.75 -17.21
N ARG A 201 -0.86 8.97 -18.08
CA ARG A 201 -2.28 8.83 -17.73
C ARG A 201 -2.61 7.42 -17.24
N ALA A 202 -2.08 6.38 -17.87
CA ALA A 202 -2.30 5.00 -17.43
C ALA A 202 -1.72 4.74 -16.04
N GLN A 203 -0.53 5.26 -15.74
CA GLN A 203 0.07 5.13 -14.40
C GLN A 203 -0.72 5.88 -13.33
N LEU A 204 -1.17 7.11 -13.62
CA LEU A 204 -2.00 7.89 -12.71
C LEU A 204 -3.35 7.21 -12.45
N ASN A 205 -4.00 6.68 -13.49
CA ASN A 205 -5.24 5.94 -13.31
C ASN A 205 -5.02 4.68 -12.46
N ALA A 206 -3.93 3.94 -12.67
CA ALA A 206 -3.61 2.78 -11.84
C ALA A 206 -3.39 3.15 -10.36
N LEU A 207 -2.73 4.29 -10.10
CA LEU A 207 -2.55 4.82 -8.75
C LEU A 207 -3.88 5.25 -8.12
N ILE A 208 -4.72 5.97 -8.87
CA ILE A 208 -6.06 6.38 -8.42
C ILE A 208 -6.91 5.14 -8.11
N ASP A 209 -6.92 4.14 -8.99
CA ASP A 209 -7.65 2.89 -8.78
C ASP A 209 -7.15 2.15 -7.55
N TYR A 210 -5.83 2.16 -7.32
CA TYR A 210 -5.23 1.60 -6.11
C TYR A 210 -5.74 2.28 -4.83
N TRP A 211 -5.94 3.60 -4.83
CA TRP A 211 -6.40 4.33 -3.64
C TRP A 211 -7.92 4.52 -3.52
N THR A 212 -8.68 4.44 -4.64
CA THR A 212 -10.10 4.89 -4.69
C THR A 212 -11.11 3.74 -4.74
N LYS A 213 -10.78 2.58 -5.34
CA LYS A 213 -11.71 1.43 -5.29
C LYS A 213 -11.94 1.04 -3.83
N PRO A 214 -13.19 0.78 -3.41
CA PRO A 214 -13.61 0.94 -2.03
C PRO A 214 -12.64 0.25 -1.09
N ASN A 215 -12.02 1.06 -0.24
CA ASN A 215 -11.50 0.56 1.02
C ASN A 215 -12.66 -0.21 1.65
N GLY A 216 -12.49 -1.50 1.95
CA GLY A 216 -13.38 -2.26 2.82
C GLY A 216 -13.34 -1.74 4.26
N ARG A 217 -13.39 -0.42 4.44
CA ARG A 217 -13.55 0.28 5.70
C ARG A 217 -15.03 0.23 6.06
N HIS A 218 -15.43 -0.91 6.61
CA HIS A 218 -16.48 -0.96 7.62
C HIS A 218 -15.80 -0.96 8.99
#